data_AF-A0A0Q2Y5U6-F1
#
_entry.id   AF-A0A0Q2Y5U6-F1
#
_cell.length_a   1.000
_cell.length_b   1.000
_cell.length_c   1.000
_cell.angle_alpha   90.00
_cell.angle_beta   90.00
_cell.angle_gamma   90.00
#
_symmetry.space_group_name_H-M   'P 1'
#
loop_
_entity.id
_entity.type
_entity.pdbx_description
1 polymer ?
#
loop_
_entity_poly.entity_id
_entity_poly.type
_entity_poly.pdbx_seq_one_letter_code
_entity_poly.pdbx_strand_id
1 'polypeptide(L)'
;MNNKVILVVLDGLNYQVARDCMGYLNGLIEQQSATLYSLQCELPSMSRPLYECLLTGVRPVDSGIVNNQIVRLSHFDSIFSLAKSQGKTTAAAAYHWVSELYNRAPFDAVRDRFTHDESLNIQHGCFYHWDHYPDEALFLDAEHLRLRHQPDFLLIHPMNIDDAGHKFGLDSRQYRNSARHADVILANYLQGWIDDGYQVMVTSDHGMNNDLSHGGILAEERQVPLFVIGEHFSHHADATLAQTEICGTVCELLRLEHDKPVAQQVLA
;
A
#
# COMPACT_ATOMS: atom_id res chain seq x y z
N MET A 1 -21.22 -12.51 -2.36
CA MET A 1 -19.85 -12.98 -2.05
C MET A 1 -19.11 -11.77 -1.50
N ASN A 2 -18.45 -11.90 -0.34
CA ASN A 2 -17.57 -10.85 0.18
C ASN A 2 -16.31 -10.85 -0.68
N ASN A 3 -15.95 -9.72 -1.27
CA ASN A 3 -14.72 -9.65 -2.05
C ASN A 3 -13.57 -9.38 -1.08
N LYS A 4 -12.44 -10.03 -1.32
CA LYS A 4 -11.22 -9.82 -0.54
C LYS A 4 -10.33 -8.83 -1.28
N VAL A 5 -9.54 -8.05 -0.56
CA VAL A 5 -8.67 -7.03 -1.14
C VAL A 5 -7.25 -7.14 -0.59
N ILE A 6 -6.28 -7.10 -1.49
CA ILE A 6 -4.86 -6.88 -1.14
C ILE A 6 -4.47 -5.50 -1.63
N LEU A 7 -3.96 -4.67 -0.70
CA LEU A 7 -3.30 -3.42 -1.02
C LEU A 7 -1.79 -3.61 -0.84
N VAL A 8 -1.04 -3.49 -1.92
CA VAL A 8 0.42 -3.46 -1.91
C VAL A 8 0.87 -2.01 -2.04
N VAL A 9 1.62 -1.52 -1.05
CA VAL A 9 2.22 -0.18 -1.07
C VAL A 9 3.73 -0.35 -1.20
N LEU A 10 4.25 -0.14 -2.40
CA LEU A 10 5.68 -0.19 -2.70
C LEU A 10 6.29 1.17 -2.33
N ASP A 11 6.80 1.29 -1.11
CA ASP A 11 7.25 2.58 -0.54
C ASP A 11 8.21 3.32 -1.49
N GLY A 12 7.93 4.61 -1.71
CA GLY A 12 8.78 5.50 -2.47
C GLY A 12 8.85 5.20 -3.96
N LEU A 13 7.96 4.39 -4.54
CA LEU A 13 7.92 4.08 -5.97
C LEU A 13 7.33 5.22 -6.83
N ASN A 14 8.20 5.80 -7.66
CA ASN A 14 7.85 6.80 -8.66
C ASN A 14 7.06 6.19 -9.86
N TYR A 15 6.06 6.92 -10.36
CA TYR A 15 5.21 6.52 -11.49
C TYR A 15 6.00 6.14 -12.75
N GLN A 16 6.95 6.98 -13.16
CA GLN A 16 7.71 6.77 -14.39
C GLN A 16 8.58 5.52 -14.29
N VAL A 17 9.19 5.28 -13.12
CA VAL A 17 9.96 4.05 -12.85
C VAL A 17 9.05 2.83 -12.83
N ALA A 18 7.87 2.91 -12.22
CA ALA A 18 6.91 1.82 -12.23
C ALA A 18 6.50 1.44 -13.67
N ARG A 19 6.10 2.44 -14.46
CA ARG A 19 5.74 2.27 -15.88
C ARG A 19 6.85 1.59 -16.68
N ASP A 20 8.09 2.02 -16.50
CA ASP A 20 9.19 1.58 -17.36
C ASP A 20 9.89 0.30 -16.86
N CYS A 21 9.77 -0.03 -15.56
CA CYS A 21 10.57 -1.09 -14.93
C CYS A 21 9.75 -2.28 -14.43
N MET A 22 8.45 -2.15 -14.15
CA MET A 22 7.64 -3.27 -13.64
C MET A 22 7.14 -4.15 -14.78
N GLY A 23 8.03 -4.94 -15.36
CA GLY A 23 7.79 -5.73 -16.57
C GLY A 23 6.67 -6.75 -16.46
N TYR A 24 6.53 -7.44 -15.32
CA TYR A 24 5.45 -8.40 -15.10
C TYR A 24 4.09 -7.68 -15.03
N LEU A 25 3.96 -6.62 -14.23
CA LEU A 25 2.71 -5.85 -14.19
C LEU A 25 2.35 -5.24 -15.55
N ASN A 26 3.33 -4.74 -16.31
CA ASN A 26 3.10 -4.29 -17.69
C ASN A 26 2.65 -5.44 -18.61
N GLY A 27 3.18 -6.65 -18.44
CA GLY A 27 2.71 -7.83 -19.16
C GLY A 27 1.23 -8.12 -18.90
N LEU A 28 0.74 -7.93 -17.66
CA LEU A 28 -0.69 -8.07 -17.35
C LEU A 28 -1.54 -6.98 -18.02
N ILE A 29 -1.00 -5.76 -18.16
CA ILE A 29 -1.67 -4.68 -18.90
C ILE A 29 -1.79 -5.04 -20.38
N GLU A 30 -0.74 -5.56 -21.01
CA GLU A 30 -0.79 -6.03 -22.40
C GLU A 30 -1.82 -7.16 -22.61
N GLN A 31 -2.03 -7.98 -21.58
CA GLN A 31 -3.06 -9.03 -21.55
C GLN A 31 -4.43 -8.53 -21.08
N GLN A 32 -4.63 -7.21 -20.94
CA GLN A 32 -5.89 -6.60 -20.50
C GLN A 32 -6.41 -7.14 -19.16
N SER A 33 -5.50 -7.63 -18.31
CA SER A 33 -5.80 -8.19 -16.99
C SER A 33 -5.44 -7.22 -15.86
N ALA A 34 -4.82 -6.09 -16.19
CA ALA A 34 -4.47 -5.02 -15.27
C ALA A 34 -4.61 -3.66 -15.94
N THR A 35 -4.73 -2.60 -15.14
CA THR A 35 -4.65 -1.20 -15.63
C THR A 35 -3.74 -0.39 -14.74
N LEU A 36 -2.90 0.46 -15.34
CA LEU A 36 -2.04 1.42 -14.65
C LEU A 36 -2.64 2.83 -14.73
N TYR A 37 -2.81 3.45 -13.57
CA TYR A 37 -3.18 4.84 -13.40
C TYR A 37 -2.02 5.65 -12.82
N SER A 38 -2.00 6.95 -13.13
CA SER A 38 -1.11 7.93 -12.50
C SER A 38 -1.87 8.68 -11.41
N LEU A 39 -1.37 8.66 -10.18
CA LEU A 39 -1.93 9.41 -9.06
C LEU A 39 -1.02 10.57 -8.69
N GLN A 40 -1.60 11.59 -8.08
CA GLN A 40 -0.88 12.62 -7.34
C GLN A 40 -0.98 12.29 -5.85
N CYS A 41 0.15 12.04 -5.18
CA CYS A 41 0.16 11.86 -3.75
C CYS A 41 -0.16 13.18 -3.03
N GLU A 42 -0.71 13.08 -1.83
CA GLU A 42 -0.96 14.21 -0.95
C GLU A 42 0.34 14.78 -0.35
N LEU A 43 0.21 15.88 0.38
CA LEU A 43 1.33 16.61 0.96
C LEU A 43 1.27 16.65 2.50
N PRO A 44 2.43 16.59 3.18
CA PRO A 44 3.76 16.43 2.59
C PRO A 44 3.97 15.01 2.05
N SER A 45 4.78 14.88 1.00
CA SER A 45 5.08 13.61 0.33
C SER A 45 6.05 12.74 1.14
N MET A 46 5.69 12.46 2.39
CA MET A 46 6.46 11.67 3.35
C MET A 46 5.70 10.41 3.75
N SER A 47 6.42 9.35 4.09
CA SER A 47 5.87 8.01 4.26
C SER A 47 4.79 7.92 5.34
N ARG A 48 5.09 8.22 6.62
CA ARG A 48 4.09 8.08 7.69
C ARG A 48 2.83 8.94 7.46
N PRO A 49 2.94 10.22 7.07
CA PRO A 49 1.79 11.02 6.62
C PRO A 49 0.93 10.36 5.54
N LEU A 50 1.57 9.71 4.56
CA LEU A 50 0.88 9.14 3.43
C LEU A 50 0.39 7.71 3.66
N TYR A 51 0.99 6.95 4.58
CA TYR A 51 0.37 5.73 5.10
C TYR A 51 -0.99 6.05 5.72
N GLU A 52 -1.03 7.12 6.53
CA GLU A 52 -2.28 7.62 7.11
C GLU A 52 -3.28 8.04 6.03
N CYS A 53 -2.83 8.79 5.02
CA CYS A 53 -3.70 9.21 3.93
C CYS A 53 -4.28 8.04 3.13
N LEU A 54 -3.44 7.08 2.72
CA LEU A 54 -3.85 5.91 1.96
C LEU A 54 -4.91 5.08 2.70
N LEU A 55 -4.71 4.87 4.00
CA LEU A 55 -5.51 3.93 4.78
C LEU A 55 -6.74 4.58 5.43
N THR A 56 -6.83 5.91 5.48
CA THR A 56 -7.97 6.64 6.07
C THR A 56 -8.72 7.53 5.08
N GLY A 57 -8.10 7.88 3.94
CA GLY A 57 -8.59 8.86 2.97
C GLY A 57 -8.45 10.31 3.42
N VAL A 58 -7.76 10.58 4.54
CA VAL A 58 -7.62 11.91 5.14
C VAL A 58 -6.25 12.49 4.80
N ARG A 59 -6.23 13.71 4.24
CA ARG A 59 -4.98 14.39 3.88
C ARG A 59 -4.10 14.60 5.12
N PRO A 60 -2.76 14.58 5.00
CA PRO A 60 -1.87 14.75 6.15
C PRO A 60 -2.11 15.98 7.01
N VAL A 61 -2.37 17.14 6.37
CA VAL A 61 -2.63 18.40 7.08
C VAL A 61 -3.92 18.37 7.91
N ASP A 62 -4.90 17.57 7.48
CA ASP A 62 -6.17 17.38 8.19
C ASP A 62 -6.04 16.28 9.25
N SER A 63 -5.24 15.24 8.99
CA SER A 63 -5.05 14.13 9.93
C SER A 63 -4.17 14.50 11.13
N GLY A 64 -3.31 15.50 10.94
CA GLY A 64 -2.29 15.91 11.91
C GLY A 64 -1.10 14.97 12.00
N ILE A 65 -0.99 13.95 11.13
CA ILE A 65 0.24 13.18 10.91
C ILE A 65 0.98 13.88 9.77
N VAL A 66 1.74 14.93 10.09
CA VAL A 66 2.37 15.84 9.11
C VAL A 66 3.87 15.65 8.94
N ASN A 67 4.48 14.70 9.66
CA ASN A 67 5.86 14.28 9.47
C ASN A 67 6.07 12.86 10.05
N ASN A 68 7.21 12.26 9.70
CA ASN A 68 7.57 10.90 10.11
C ASN A 68 7.85 10.74 11.62
N GLN A 69 8.06 11.82 12.37
CA GLN A 69 8.36 11.75 13.81
C GLN A 69 7.12 11.72 14.71
N ILE A 70 5.90 11.90 14.18
CA ILE A 70 4.67 11.90 14.99
C ILE A 70 4.26 10.46 15.30
N VAL A 71 4.56 9.99 16.51
CA VAL A 71 4.23 8.64 17.01
C VAL A 71 2.94 8.68 17.82
N ARG A 72 1.83 8.26 17.21
CA ARG A 72 0.53 8.06 17.87
C ARG A 72 -0.39 7.22 16.99
N LEU A 73 -1.49 6.75 17.59
CA LEU A 73 -2.61 6.17 16.85
C LEU A 73 -3.30 7.22 15.96
N SER A 74 -3.86 6.75 14.85
CA SER A 74 -4.78 7.52 14.03
C SER A 74 -6.00 7.95 14.86
N HIS A 75 -6.57 9.10 14.51
CA HIS A 75 -7.83 9.59 15.08
C HIS A 75 -9.02 9.35 14.14
N PHE A 76 -8.79 8.71 12.99
CA PHE A 76 -9.77 8.55 11.93
C PHE A 76 -10.02 7.07 11.67
N ASP A 77 -11.21 6.78 11.16
CA ASP A 77 -11.50 5.43 10.69
C ASP A 77 -10.60 5.08 9.51
N SER A 78 -9.94 3.93 9.62
CA SER A 78 -9.10 3.35 8.58
C SER A 78 -9.83 2.18 7.93
N ILE A 79 -9.32 1.69 6.79
CA ILE A 79 -9.78 0.42 6.20
C ILE A 79 -9.79 -0.67 7.27
N PHE A 80 -8.77 -0.74 8.13
CA PHE A 80 -8.67 -1.74 9.20
C PHE A 80 -9.78 -1.60 10.25
N SER A 81 -10.04 -0.40 10.77
CA SER A 81 -11.08 -0.21 11.79
C SER A 81 -12.48 -0.44 11.23
N LEU A 82 -12.74 -0.01 10.00
CA LEU A 82 -14.01 -0.22 9.30
C LEU A 82 -14.26 -1.70 8.98
N ALA A 83 -13.23 -2.41 8.50
CA ALA A 83 -13.31 -3.83 8.21
C ALA A 83 -13.58 -4.63 9.50
N LYS A 84 -12.80 -4.37 10.56
CA LYS A 84 -12.92 -5.07 11.84
C LYS A 84 -14.28 -4.82 12.51
N SER A 85 -14.76 -3.57 12.53
CA SER A 85 -16.07 -3.23 13.13
C SER A 85 -17.24 -3.90 12.42
N GLN A 86 -17.06 -4.29 11.16
CA GLN A 86 -18.04 -4.98 10.32
C GLN A 86 -17.74 -6.49 10.19
N GLY A 87 -16.94 -7.03 11.11
CA GLY A 87 -16.72 -8.48 11.23
C GLY A 87 -15.82 -9.10 10.16
N LYS A 88 -15.01 -8.28 9.46
CA LYS A 88 -14.01 -8.76 8.50
C LYS A 88 -12.70 -9.08 9.19
N THR A 89 -11.96 -10.02 8.60
CA THR A 89 -10.61 -10.41 9.04
C THR A 89 -9.58 -9.50 8.40
N THR A 90 -8.67 -8.94 9.20
CA THR A 90 -7.63 -8.03 8.72
C THR A 90 -6.21 -8.55 8.99
N ALA A 91 -5.30 -8.27 8.07
CA ALA A 91 -3.89 -8.56 8.27
C ALA A 91 -2.96 -7.51 7.64
N ALA A 92 -1.73 -7.41 8.16
CA ALA A 92 -0.69 -6.58 7.56
C ALA A 92 0.71 -7.19 7.69
N ALA A 93 1.45 -7.23 6.59
CA ALA A 93 2.90 -7.38 6.59
C ALA A 93 3.50 -6.03 6.19
N ALA A 94 4.00 -5.26 7.16
CA ALA A 94 4.30 -3.86 6.95
C ALA A 94 5.39 -3.31 7.88
N TYR A 95 5.87 -2.09 7.58
CA TYR A 95 6.73 -1.39 8.51
C TYR A 95 5.99 -1.08 9.82
N HIS A 96 6.68 -1.14 10.95
CA HIS A 96 6.09 -1.01 12.27
C HIS A 96 5.26 0.28 12.50
N TRP A 97 5.50 1.34 11.71
CA TRP A 97 4.71 2.57 11.76
C TRP A 97 3.22 2.32 11.48
N VAL A 98 2.89 1.33 10.66
CA VAL A 98 1.50 0.92 10.43
C VAL A 98 0.87 0.36 11.72
N SER A 99 1.62 -0.42 12.51
CA SER A 99 1.17 -0.86 13.83
C SER A 99 1.00 0.32 14.79
N GLU A 100 1.89 1.31 14.74
CA GLU A 100 1.77 2.53 15.57
C GLU A 100 0.54 3.36 15.22
N LEU A 101 0.16 3.41 13.94
CA LEU A 101 -1.02 4.12 13.49
C LEU A 101 -2.33 3.39 13.85
N TYR A 102 -2.39 2.06 13.77
CA TYR A 102 -3.68 1.34 13.83
C TYR A 102 -3.86 0.35 14.97
N ASN A 103 -2.79 -0.04 15.66
CA ASN A 103 -2.83 -1.00 16.77
C ASN A 103 -2.39 -0.38 18.09
N ARG A 104 -1.10 -0.05 18.23
CA ARG A 104 -0.49 0.41 19.49
C ARG A 104 0.73 1.29 19.22
N ALA A 105 0.80 2.42 19.92
CA ALA A 105 1.96 3.32 19.93
C ALA A 105 2.40 3.62 21.37
N PRO A 106 3.71 3.63 21.69
CA PRO A 106 4.83 3.29 20.80
C PRO A 106 4.92 1.79 20.51
N PHE A 107 5.52 1.44 19.38
CA PHE A 107 5.81 0.06 18.99
C PHE A 107 6.89 -0.56 19.89
N ASP A 108 6.65 -1.80 20.32
CA ASP A 108 7.64 -2.65 20.99
C ASP A 108 7.90 -3.88 20.12
N ALA A 109 9.12 -4.02 19.59
CA ALA A 109 9.44 -5.06 18.62
C ALA A 109 9.29 -6.49 19.17
N VAL A 110 9.48 -6.72 20.48
CA VAL A 110 9.34 -8.05 21.07
C VAL A 110 7.86 -8.41 21.22
N ARG A 111 7.04 -7.43 21.59
CA ARG A 111 5.60 -7.60 21.80
C ARG A 111 4.79 -7.61 20.50
N ASP A 112 5.09 -6.67 19.60
CA ASP A 112 4.17 -6.27 18.54
C ASP A 112 4.55 -6.84 17.17
N ARG A 113 5.82 -7.24 16.95
CA ARG A 113 6.31 -7.72 15.64
C ARG A 113 5.40 -8.80 15.06
N PHE A 114 5.00 -9.76 15.87
CA PHE A 114 4.05 -10.80 15.50
C PHE A 114 2.76 -10.58 16.28
N THR A 115 1.77 -9.99 15.62
CA THR A 115 0.47 -9.72 16.23
C THR A 115 -0.51 -10.83 15.86
N HIS A 116 -1.18 -11.40 16.86
CA HIS A 116 -2.35 -12.25 16.69
C HIS A 116 -3.33 -11.93 17.82
N ASP A 117 -4.15 -10.90 17.62
CA ASP A 117 -5.06 -10.35 18.63
C ASP A 117 -6.31 -9.78 17.93
N GLU A 118 -7.41 -10.54 17.94
CA GLU A 118 -8.66 -10.18 17.27
C GLU A 118 -9.31 -8.90 17.83
N SER A 119 -8.86 -8.42 19.00
CA SER A 119 -9.34 -7.16 19.58
C SER A 119 -8.71 -5.91 18.94
N LEU A 120 -7.63 -6.06 18.17
CA LEU A 120 -6.96 -4.97 17.47
C LEU A 120 -7.55 -4.72 16.08
N ASN A 121 -7.22 -3.57 15.46
CA ASN A 121 -7.70 -3.25 14.11
C ASN A 121 -6.96 -4.05 13.05
N ILE A 122 -5.66 -4.27 13.22
CA ILE A 122 -4.88 -5.25 12.47
C ILE A 122 -4.78 -6.50 13.34
N GLN A 123 -5.63 -7.48 13.07
CA GLN A 123 -5.79 -8.66 13.94
C GLN A 123 -4.61 -9.62 13.80
N HIS A 124 -4.03 -9.69 12.60
CA HIS A 124 -2.88 -10.55 12.29
C HIS A 124 -1.77 -9.74 11.62
N GLY A 125 -0.57 -9.69 12.22
CA GLY A 125 0.47 -8.77 11.76
C GLY A 125 1.88 -9.35 11.82
N CYS A 126 2.67 -9.02 10.80
CA CYS A 126 4.12 -9.19 10.76
C CYS A 126 4.75 -7.82 10.51
N PHE A 127 5.35 -7.22 11.54
CA PHE A 127 5.88 -5.86 11.49
C PHE A 127 7.40 -5.81 11.60
N TYR A 128 8.06 -5.38 10.53
CA TYR A 128 9.50 -5.14 10.54
C TYR A 128 9.81 -3.72 11.00
N HIS A 129 11.02 -3.53 11.54
CA HIS A 129 11.50 -2.24 12.06
C HIS A 129 12.94 -1.92 11.60
N TRP A 130 13.50 -2.72 10.70
CA TRP A 130 14.79 -2.45 10.09
C TRP A 130 14.57 -1.96 8.65
N ASP A 131 15.13 -0.81 8.31
CA ASP A 131 14.91 -0.17 7.00
C ASP A 131 15.45 -1.01 5.83
N HIS A 132 16.39 -1.93 6.10
CA HIS A 132 16.95 -2.87 5.14
C HIS A 132 16.34 -4.27 5.21
N TYR A 133 15.12 -4.41 5.77
CA TYR A 133 14.44 -5.70 5.81
C TYR A 133 14.14 -6.17 4.38
N PRO A 134 14.60 -7.36 3.96
CA PRO A 134 14.46 -7.78 2.57
C PRO A 134 12.99 -7.87 2.13
N ASP A 135 12.64 -7.24 1.01
CA ASP A 135 11.30 -7.34 0.42
C ASP A 135 10.84 -8.80 0.25
N GLU A 136 11.72 -9.70 -0.21
CA GLU A 136 11.39 -11.13 -0.34
C GLU A 136 10.93 -11.76 0.99
N ALA A 137 11.58 -11.41 2.11
CA ALA A 137 11.17 -11.88 3.43
C ALA A 137 9.81 -11.28 3.83
N LEU A 138 9.56 -10.01 3.50
CA LEU A 138 8.26 -9.38 3.76
C LEU A 138 7.12 -10.00 2.94
N PHE A 139 7.34 -10.30 1.66
CA PHE A 139 6.33 -10.97 0.84
C PHE A 139 6.07 -12.40 1.34
N LEU A 140 7.07 -13.10 1.87
CA LEU A 140 6.87 -14.38 2.55
C LEU A 140 6.06 -14.22 3.85
N ASP A 141 6.31 -13.17 4.64
CA ASP A 141 5.50 -12.84 5.82
C ASP A 141 4.04 -12.56 5.43
N ALA A 142 3.81 -11.82 4.35
CA ALA A 142 2.47 -11.54 3.82
C ALA A 142 1.76 -12.82 3.37
N GLU A 143 2.45 -13.68 2.62
CA GLU A 143 1.88 -14.93 2.13
C GLU A 143 1.60 -15.92 3.28
N HIS A 144 2.45 -15.93 4.32
CA HIS A 144 2.18 -16.68 5.55
C HIS A 144 0.86 -16.22 6.20
N LEU A 145 0.66 -14.91 6.35
CA LEU A 145 -0.58 -14.35 6.89
C LEU A 145 -1.78 -14.70 6.01
N ARG A 146 -1.65 -14.56 4.68
CA ARG A 146 -2.71 -14.83 3.71
C ARG A 146 -3.18 -16.27 3.76
N LEU A 147 -2.26 -17.23 3.71
CA LEU A 147 -2.60 -18.66 3.73
C LEU A 147 -3.15 -19.12 5.08
N ARG A 148 -2.60 -18.59 6.19
CA ARG A 148 -2.99 -19.00 7.54
C ARG A 148 -4.33 -18.42 7.99
N HIS A 149 -4.59 -17.17 7.63
CA HIS A 149 -5.73 -16.42 8.16
C HIS A 149 -6.77 -16.05 7.11
N GLN A 150 -6.45 -16.15 5.82
CA GLN A 150 -7.34 -15.81 4.70
C GLN A 150 -8.05 -14.46 4.90
N PRO A 151 -7.31 -13.38 5.23
CA PRO A 151 -7.90 -12.10 5.59
C PRO A 151 -8.77 -11.54 4.45
N ASP A 152 -9.85 -10.86 4.81
CA ASP A 152 -10.64 -10.09 3.85
C ASP A 152 -9.84 -8.88 3.34
N PHE A 153 -9.07 -8.22 4.22
CA PHE A 153 -8.16 -7.14 3.85
C PHE A 153 -6.72 -7.45 4.28
N LEU A 154 -5.79 -7.42 3.33
CA LEU A 154 -4.36 -7.58 3.56
C LEU A 154 -3.58 -6.38 3.04
N LEU A 155 -2.79 -5.76 3.91
CA LEU A 155 -1.79 -4.76 3.52
C LEU A 155 -0.40 -5.41 3.40
N ILE A 156 0.31 -5.12 2.31
CA ILE A 156 1.70 -5.52 2.10
C ILE A 156 2.53 -4.27 1.81
N HIS A 157 3.57 -4.00 2.61
CA HIS A 157 4.32 -2.74 2.54
C HIS A 157 5.85 -2.95 2.56
N PRO A 158 6.48 -3.28 1.41
CA PRO A 158 7.94 -3.31 1.27
C PRO A 158 8.55 -1.90 1.20
N MET A 159 9.84 -1.78 1.54
CA MET A 159 10.55 -0.49 1.66
C MET A 159 11.83 -0.40 0.83
N ASN A 160 12.32 -1.48 0.22
CA ASN A 160 13.63 -1.43 -0.44
C ASN A 160 13.71 -0.47 -1.63
N ILE A 161 12.58 -0.05 -2.22
CA ILE A 161 12.57 0.96 -3.29
C ILE A 161 12.91 2.33 -2.70
N ASP A 162 12.22 2.76 -1.64
CA ASP A 162 12.51 3.98 -0.91
C ASP A 162 13.93 3.99 -0.32
N ASP A 163 14.36 2.92 0.36
CA ASP A 163 15.71 2.79 0.92
C ASP A 163 16.80 2.91 -0.18
N ALA A 164 16.58 2.31 -1.35
CA ALA A 164 17.47 2.50 -2.50
C ALA A 164 17.44 3.94 -3.03
N GLY A 165 16.27 4.59 -2.98
CA GLY A 165 16.09 5.99 -3.36
C GLY A 165 16.87 6.95 -2.47
N HIS A 166 16.78 6.79 -1.15
CA HIS A 166 17.57 7.56 -0.19
C HIS A 166 19.08 7.33 -0.29
N LYS A 167 19.51 6.15 -0.78
CA LYS A 167 20.95 5.85 -0.93
C LYS A 167 21.52 6.30 -2.27
N PHE A 168 20.72 6.30 -3.33
CA PHE A 168 21.24 6.44 -4.70
C PHE A 168 20.47 7.40 -5.60
N GLY A 169 19.24 7.76 -5.25
CA GLY A 169 18.41 8.73 -5.96
C GLY A 169 17.61 8.13 -7.10
N LEU A 170 16.63 8.89 -7.57
CA LEU A 170 15.69 8.50 -8.63
C LEU A 170 16.39 8.01 -9.90
N ASP A 171 17.40 8.74 -10.40
CA ASP A 171 18.07 8.42 -11.67
C ASP A 171 19.14 7.31 -11.55
N SER A 172 19.20 6.62 -10.42
CA SER A 172 20.13 5.52 -10.24
C SER A 172 19.65 4.20 -10.84
N ARG A 173 20.62 3.36 -11.24
CA ARG A 173 20.31 1.97 -11.58
C ARG A 173 19.81 1.17 -10.37
N GLN A 174 20.24 1.55 -9.17
CA GLN A 174 19.89 0.88 -7.92
C GLN A 174 18.41 1.03 -7.63
N TYR A 175 17.89 2.26 -7.67
CA TYR A 175 16.47 2.54 -7.50
C TYR A 175 15.61 1.82 -8.54
N ARG A 176 15.95 1.95 -9.83
CA ARG A 176 15.24 1.24 -10.92
C ARG A 176 15.30 -0.29 -10.79
N ASN A 177 16.42 -0.85 -10.36
CA ASN A 177 16.55 -2.30 -10.17
C ASN A 177 15.83 -2.79 -8.91
N SER A 178 15.67 -1.95 -7.88
CA SER A 178 14.83 -2.25 -6.72
C SER A 178 13.37 -2.43 -7.16
N ALA A 179 12.85 -1.53 -8.01
CA ALA A 179 11.51 -1.67 -8.60
C ALA A 179 11.35 -2.94 -9.46
N ARG A 180 12.35 -3.28 -10.29
CA ARG A 180 12.35 -4.55 -11.05
C ARG A 180 12.34 -5.77 -10.13
N HIS A 181 13.06 -5.71 -9.02
CA HIS A 181 13.12 -6.82 -8.08
C HIS A 181 11.78 -7.03 -7.38
N ALA A 182 11.14 -5.95 -6.91
CA ALA A 182 9.79 -6.01 -6.34
C ALA A 182 8.77 -6.60 -7.34
N ASP A 183 8.83 -6.21 -8.61
CA ASP A 183 7.98 -6.74 -9.69
C ASP A 183 8.21 -8.25 -9.92
N VAL A 184 9.46 -8.71 -9.91
CA VAL A 184 9.79 -10.15 -9.99
C VAL A 184 9.26 -10.92 -8.78
N ILE A 185 9.31 -10.35 -7.57
CA ILE A 185 8.75 -10.99 -6.38
C ILE A 185 7.23 -11.11 -6.51
N LEU A 186 6.55 -10.01 -6.88
CA LEU A 186 5.10 -9.98 -7.09
C LEU A 186 4.63 -11.04 -8.09
N ALA A 187 5.40 -11.29 -9.15
CA ALA A 187 5.09 -12.29 -10.18
C ALA A 187 4.92 -13.71 -9.63
N ASN A 188 5.52 -14.03 -8.47
CA ASN A 188 5.39 -15.34 -7.85
C ASN A 188 4.05 -15.55 -7.13
N TYR A 189 3.34 -14.47 -6.76
CA TYR A 189 2.18 -14.54 -5.87
C TYR A 189 0.90 -14.03 -6.51
N LEU A 190 0.99 -13.01 -7.38
CA LEU A 190 -0.17 -12.23 -7.81
C LEU A 190 -1.26 -13.09 -8.46
N GLN A 191 -0.91 -14.04 -9.32
CA GLN A 191 -1.89 -14.94 -9.93
C GLN A 191 -2.64 -15.77 -8.88
N GLY A 192 -1.91 -16.32 -7.88
CA GLY A 192 -2.53 -17.09 -6.80
C GLY A 192 -3.47 -16.25 -5.95
N TRP A 193 -3.19 -14.95 -5.76
CA TRP A 193 -4.10 -14.04 -5.08
C TRP A 193 -5.40 -13.85 -5.87
N ILE A 194 -5.31 -13.64 -7.18
CA ILE A 194 -6.49 -13.52 -8.06
C ILE A 194 -7.30 -14.82 -8.06
N ASP A 195 -6.64 -15.96 -8.18
CA ASP A 195 -7.31 -17.28 -8.18
C ASP A 195 -8.05 -17.55 -6.85
N ASP A 196 -7.54 -17.02 -5.73
CA ASP A 196 -8.17 -17.09 -4.40
C ASP A 196 -9.21 -15.98 -4.15
N GLY A 197 -9.59 -15.24 -5.20
CA GLY A 197 -10.68 -14.26 -5.21
C GLY A 197 -10.32 -12.88 -4.65
N TYR A 198 -9.04 -12.55 -4.52
CA TYR A 198 -8.62 -11.21 -4.13
C TYR A 198 -8.69 -10.24 -5.31
N GLN A 199 -9.09 -9.01 -5.02
CA GLN A 199 -8.86 -7.84 -5.86
C GLN A 199 -7.55 -7.19 -5.39
N VAL A 200 -6.65 -6.86 -6.30
CA VAL A 200 -5.31 -6.40 -5.94
C VAL A 200 -5.09 -4.98 -6.44
N MET A 201 -4.65 -4.12 -5.53
CA MET A 201 -4.17 -2.77 -5.84
C MET A 201 -2.68 -2.68 -5.50
N VAL A 202 -1.85 -2.22 -6.43
CA VAL A 202 -0.42 -1.97 -6.20
C VAL A 202 -0.14 -0.50 -6.43
N THR A 203 0.32 0.20 -5.40
CA THR A 203 0.54 1.65 -5.45
C THR A 203 1.80 2.05 -4.69
N SER A 204 2.04 3.35 -4.60
CA SER A 204 3.04 3.96 -3.73
C SER A 204 2.40 5.03 -2.87
N ASP A 205 3.02 5.31 -1.74
CA ASP A 205 2.74 6.48 -0.94
C ASP A 205 3.28 7.74 -1.62
N HIS A 206 4.57 7.79 -1.96
CA HIS A 206 5.24 8.88 -2.67
C HIS A 206 6.26 8.35 -3.69
N GLY A 207 6.96 9.26 -4.37
CA GLY A 207 8.13 8.97 -5.19
C GLY A 207 9.44 9.43 -4.54
N MET A 208 10.49 9.60 -5.33
CA MET A 208 11.84 9.96 -4.89
C MET A 208 12.43 10.98 -5.86
N ASN A 209 13.25 11.92 -5.36
CA ASN A 209 13.97 12.88 -6.19
C ASN A 209 15.47 12.55 -6.34
N ASN A 210 16.19 13.36 -7.11
CA ASN A 210 17.64 13.18 -7.31
C ASN A 210 18.51 13.76 -6.19
N ASP A 211 17.91 14.50 -5.25
CA ASP A 211 18.54 14.94 -4.01
C ASP A 211 18.50 13.85 -2.91
N LEU A 212 18.13 12.61 -3.28
CA LEU A 212 18.03 11.45 -2.38
C LEU A 212 16.94 11.62 -1.30
N SER A 213 15.90 12.40 -1.62
CA SER A 213 14.86 12.76 -0.67
C SER A 213 13.48 12.81 -1.34
N HIS A 214 12.48 13.04 -0.51
CA HIS A 214 11.10 13.35 -0.87
C HIS A 214 10.53 14.27 0.23
N GLY A 215 9.25 14.63 0.15
CA GLY A 215 8.54 15.46 1.13
C GLY A 215 8.01 16.80 0.60
N GLY A 216 8.36 17.17 -0.63
CA GLY A 216 7.97 18.37 -1.34
C GLY A 216 6.99 18.14 -2.50
N ILE A 217 6.99 19.10 -3.43
CA ILE A 217 5.96 19.22 -4.48
C ILE A 217 6.41 18.76 -5.86
N LEU A 218 7.64 18.24 -5.97
CA LEU A 218 8.20 17.85 -7.27
C LEU A 218 7.35 16.74 -7.90
N ALA A 219 7.27 16.75 -9.23
CA ALA A 219 6.45 15.77 -9.95
C ALA A 219 6.95 14.36 -9.68
N GLU A 220 8.25 14.15 -9.59
CA GLU A 220 8.87 12.86 -9.28
C GLU A 220 8.61 12.37 -7.85
N GLU A 221 8.30 13.28 -6.92
CA GLU A 221 7.94 12.93 -5.55
C GLU A 221 6.43 12.65 -5.42
N ARG A 222 5.60 13.23 -6.30
CA ARG A 222 4.14 13.16 -6.19
C ARG A 222 3.44 12.26 -7.19
N GLN A 223 4.02 12.04 -8.37
CA GLN A 223 3.47 11.14 -9.37
C GLN A 223 3.79 9.70 -8.99
N VAL A 224 2.76 8.97 -8.55
CA VAL A 224 2.88 7.58 -8.10
C VAL A 224 1.97 6.66 -8.92
N PRO A 225 2.33 5.37 -9.08
CA PRO A 225 1.50 4.42 -9.81
C PRO A 225 0.29 3.97 -8.99
N LEU A 226 -0.76 3.56 -9.69
CA LEU A 226 -1.76 2.65 -9.17
C LEU A 226 -2.06 1.60 -10.23
N PHE A 227 -1.62 0.36 -9.99
CA PHE A 227 -2.06 -0.79 -10.74
C PHE A 227 -3.29 -1.40 -10.07
N VAL A 228 -4.32 -1.71 -10.85
CA VAL A 228 -5.47 -2.48 -10.40
C VAL A 228 -5.59 -3.78 -11.18
N ILE A 229 -5.84 -4.88 -10.47
CA ILE A 229 -5.94 -6.24 -11.01
C ILE A 229 -7.12 -6.95 -10.35
N GLY A 230 -8.05 -7.46 -11.16
CA GLY A 230 -9.21 -8.22 -10.70
C GLY A 230 -10.52 -7.78 -11.36
N GLU A 231 -11.53 -8.65 -11.32
CA GLU A 231 -12.79 -8.49 -12.05
C GLU A 231 -13.72 -7.37 -11.53
N HIS A 232 -13.44 -6.78 -10.37
CA HIS A 232 -14.24 -5.70 -9.79
C HIS A 232 -13.73 -4.30 -10.13
N PHE A 233 -12.73 -4.20 -11.01
CA PHE A 233 -12.27 -2.94 -11.56
C PHE A 233 -12.84 -2.70 -12.95
N SER A 234 -13.16 -1.46 -13.28
CA SER A 234 -13.70 -1.08 -14.60
C SER A 234 -12.68 -1.24 -15.73
N HIS A 235 -11.38 -1.19 -15.39
CA HIS A 235 -10.26 -1.16 -16.33
C HIS A 235 -10.35 -0.05 -17.39
N HIS A 236 -11.14 1.00 -17.12
CA HIS A 236 -11.22 2.17 -18.00
C HIS A 236 -9.91 2.96 -17.93
N ALA A 237 -9.20 3.08 -19.05
CA ALA A 237 -7.89 3.76 -19.10
C ALA A 237 -7.95 5.25 -18.71
N ASP A 238 -9.09 5.90 -18.94
CA ASP A 238 -9.29 7.34 -18.67
C ASP A 238 -9.87 7.62 -17.28
N ALA A 239 -10.02 6.59 -16.43
CA ALA A 239 -10.47 6.79 -15.06
C ALA A 239 -9.47 7.63 -14.27
N THR A 240 -10.00 8.52 -13.43
CA THR A 240 -9.21 9.37 -12.54
C THR A 240 -9.49 9.02 -11.09
N LEU A 241 -8.44 9.10 -10.27
CA LEU A 241 -8.50 8.78 -8.84
C LEU A 241 -7.55 9.72 -8.10
N ALA A 242 -8.01 10.28 -6.98
CA ALA A 242 -7.17 10.98 -6.01
C ALA A 242 -6.65 10.00 -4.96
N GLN A 243 -5.44 10.21 -4.42
CA GLN A 243 -4.87 9.30 -3.41
C GLN A 243 -5.79 9.13 -2.18
N THR A 244 -6.54 10.16 -1.81
CA THR A 244 -7.55 10.13 -0.73
C THR A 244 -8.74 9.21 -1.00
N GLU A 245 -8.98 8.83 -2.26
CA GLU A 245 -10.07 7.95 -2.66
C GLU A 245 -9.69 6.47 -2.56
N ILE A 246 -8.41 6.12 -2.38
CA ILE A 246 -7.95 4.73 -2.24
C ILE A 246 -8.68 4.04 -1.08
N CYS A 247 -8.79 4.72 0.07
CA CYS A 247 -9.47 4.18 1.25
C CYS A 247 -10.92 3.78 0.94
N GLY A 248 -11.71 4.68 0.35
CA GLY A 248 -13.10 4.38 0.01
C GLY A 248 -13.24 3.35 -1.11
N THR A 249 -12.38 3.39 -2.13
CA THR A 249 -12.36 2.36 -3.19
C THR A 249 -12.09 0.97 -2.62
N VAL A 250 -11.15 0.83 -1.67
CA VAL A 250 -10.93 -0.45 -0.97
C VAL A 250 -12.15 -0.84 -0.13
N CYS A 251 -12.77 0.11 0.57
CA CYS A 251 -13.94 -0.17 1.39
C CYS A 251 -15.16 -0.61 0.56
N GLU A 252 -15.38 -0.04 -0.63
CA GLU A 252 -16.41 -0.46 -1.58
C GLU A 252 -16.16 -1.90 -2.08
N LEU A 253 -14.92 -2.22 -2.46
CA LEU A 253 -14.54 -3.58 -2.85
C LEU A 253 -14.84 -4.58 -1.72
N LEU A 254 -14.51 -4.21 -0.47
CA LEU A 254 -14.80 -5.01 0.72
C LEU A 254 -16.28 -5.00 1.13
N ARG A 255 -17.13 -4.20 0.46
CA ARG A 255 -18.56 -4.00 0.75
C ARG A 255 -18.80 -3.53 2.19
N LEU A 256 -18.03 -2.54 2.62
CA LEU A 256 -18.16 -1.93 3.93
C LEU A 256 -19.12 -0.74 3.87
N GLU A 257 -19.86 -0.51 4.95
CA GLU A 257 -20.53 0.77 5.18
C GLU A 257 -19.49 1.82 5.59
N HIS A 258 -19.40 2.94 4.87
CA HIS A 258 -18.45 4.02 5.14
C HIS A 258 -18.88 5.36 4.53
N ASP A 259 -18.19 6.43 4.90
CA ASP A 259 -18.36 7.81 4.39
C ASP A 259 -17.13 8.32 3.61
N LYS A 260 -16.16 7.43 3.36
CA LYS A 260 -14.91 7.75 2.66
C LYS A 260 -15.14 8.16 1.20
N PRO A 261 -14.34 9.10 0.66
CA PRO A 261 -14.32 9.41 -0.77
C PRO A 261 -14.01 8.16 -1.62
N VAL A 262 -14.68 8.00 -2.76
CA VAL A 262 -14.57 6.83 -3.64
C VAL A 262 -14.35 7.25 -5.07
N ALA A 263 -13.36 6.65 -5.72
CA ALA A 263 -13.18 6.76 -7.16
C ALA A 263 -14.09 5.77 -7.90
N GLN A 264 -15.37 6.13 -8.05
CA GLN A 264 -16.39 5.28 -8.66
C GLN A 264 -16.05 4.87 -10.10
N GLN A 265 -15.25 5.66 -10.83
CA GLN A 265 -14.85 5.36 -12.20
C GLN A 265 -13.92 4.15 -12.32
N VAL A 266 -13.24 3.77 -11.24
CA VAL A 266 -12.28 2.64 -11.19
C VAL A 266 -12.98 1.32 -10.85
N LEU A 267 -14.22 1.34 -10.37
CA LEU A 267 -15.00 0.17 -9.97
C LEU A 267 -15.94 -0.31 -11.11
N ALA A 268 -16.17 -1.62 -11.19
CA ALA A 268 -17.06 -2.27 -12.17
C ALA A 268 -18.52 -2.39 -11.72
#